data_AF-A0A553RFI7-F1
#
_entry.id   AF-A0A553RFI7-F1
#
_cell.length_a   1.000
_cell.length_b   1.000
_cell.length_c   1.000
_cell.angle_alpha   90.00
_cell.angle_beta   90.00
_cell.angle_gamma   90.00
#
_symmetry.space_group_name_H-M   'P 1'
#
loop_
_entity.id
_entity.type
_entity.pdbx_description
1 polymer ?
#
loop_
_entity_poly.entity_id
_entity_poly.type
_entity_poly.pdbx_seq_one_letter_code
_entity_poly.pdbx_strand_id
1 'polypeptide(L)'
;MWDQEKIHLEKFNEILGEHRVRPTLMLPLWDIAGFALGACSALLGKEGAMACTVAVEESISEHYNSQIRTLMEADPERYTELLQVKPTSGFY
;
A
#
# COMPACT_ATOMS: atom_id res chain seq x y z
N MET A 1 -9.16 -4.42 -8.55
CA MET A 1 -8.10 -3.56 -8.02
C MET A 1 -8.69 -2.51 -7.09
N TRP A 2 -9.40 -1.49 -7.58
CA TRP A 2 -9.96 -0.38 -6.78
C TRP A 2 -10.76 -0.81 -5.53
N ASP A 3 -11.69 -1.76 -5.65
CA ASP A 3 -12.47 -2.20 -4.49
C ASP A 3 -11.63 -2.95 -3.44
N GLN A 4 -10.51 -3.55 -3.84
CA GLN A 4 -9.56 -4.18 -2.91
C GLN A 4 -8.70 -3.11 -2.21
N GLU A 5 -8.23 -2.11 -2.96
CA GLU A 5 -7.48 -0.99 -2.38
C GLU A 5 -8.30 -0.23 -1.33
N LYS A 6 -9.62 -0.11 -1.51
CA LYS A 6 -10.51 0.46 -0.48
C LYS A 6 -10.48 -0.34 0.81
N ILE A 7 -10.58 -1.67 0.74
CA ILE A 7 -10.53 -2.54 1.91
C ILE A 7 -9.16 -2.42 2.60
N HIS A 8 -8.07 -2.40 1.82
CA HIS A 8 -6.72 -2.19 2.35
C HIS A 8 -6.58 -0.83 3.05
N LEU A 9 -7.11 0.24 2.43
CA LEU A 9 -7.09 1.59 2.97
C LEU A 9 -7.93 1.71 4.24
N GLU A 10 -9.11 1.09 4.27
CA GLU A 10 -9.98 1.06 5.46
C GLU A 10 -9.27 0.38 6.63
N LYS A 11 -8.67 -0.80 6.41
CA LYS A 11 -7.92 -1.50 7.44
C LYS A 11 -6.69 -0.71 7.91
N PHE A 12 -6.00 -0.05 6.98
CA PHE A 12 -4.87 0.82 7.32
C PHE A 12 -5.30 2.00 8.20
N ASN A 13 -6.39 2.68 7.84
CA ASN A 13 -6.93 3.80 8.62
C ASN A 13 -7.41 3.37 10.01
N GLU A 14 -8.02 2.20 10.13
CA GLU A 14 -8.39 1.60 11.42
C GLU A 14 -7.15 1.46 12.32
N ILE A 15 -6.11 0.79 11.83
CA ILE A 15 -4.86 0.55 12.57
C ILE A 15 -4.17 1.87 12.95
N LEU A 16 -4.11 2.85 12.04
CA LEU A 16 -3.56 4.18 12.32
C LEU A 16 -4.32 4.87 13.46
N GLY A 17 -5.65 4.79 13.45
CA GLY A 17 -6.52 5.35 14.47
C GLY A 17 -6.32 4.70 15.84
N GLU A 18 -6.28 3.37 15.89
CA GLU A 18 -6.01 2.60 17.11
C GLU A 18 -4.67 2.98 17.76
N HIS A 19 -3.63 3.14 16.93
CA HIS A 19 -2.29 3.47 17.40
C HIS A 19 -2.05 4.98 17.54
N ARG A 20 -3.07 5.82 17.28
CA ARG A 20 -3.02 7.29 17.31
C ARG A 20 -1.84 7.85 16.50
N VAL A 21 -1.55 7.23 15.37
CA VAL A 21 -0.44 7.63 14.51
C VAL A 21 -0.75 8.99 13.89
N ARG A 22 0.19 9.92 14.02
CA ARG A 22 0.09 11.24 13.39
C ARG A 22 0.68 11.17 11.98
N PRO A 23 -0.02 11.69 10.96
CA PRO A 23 0.55 11.82 9.62
C PRO A 23 1.86 12.60 9.65
N THR A 24 2.79 12.22 8.79
CA THR A 24 4.04 12.95 8.63
C THR A 24 3.79 14.33 8.03
N LEU A 25 4.58 15.33 8.45
CA LEU A 25 4.55 16.68 7.86
C LEU A 25 4.85 16.68 6.35
N MET A 26 5.53 15.64 5.86
CA MET A 26 5.87 15.47 4.45
C MET A 26 4.71 14.92 3.61
N LEU A 27 3.56 14.57 4.20
CA LEU A 27 2.45 13.96 3.45
C LEU A 27 2.02 14.78 2.22
N PRO A 28 1.86 16.13 2.30
CA PRO A 28 1.49 16.93 1.13
C PRO A 28 2.51 16.88 -0.01
N LEU A 29 3.80 16.70 0.32
CA LEU A 29 4.85 16.59 -0.70
C LEU A 29 4.74 15.26 -1.44
N TRP A 30 4.47 14.17 -0.72
CA TRP A 30 4.32 12.83 -1.30
C TRP A 30 3.04 12.70 -2.12
N ASP A 31 1.95 13.36 -1.72
CA ASP A 31 0.70 13.41 -2.50
C ASP A 31 0.94 14.01 -3.90
N ILE A 32 1.68 15.12 -3.95
CA ILE A 32 2.05 15.76 -5.23
C ILE A 32 2.96 14.85 -6.05
N ALA A 33 3.94 14.20 -5.41
CA ALA A 33 4.85 13.28 -6.10
C ALA A 33 4.12 12.08 -6.71
N GLY A 34 3.16 11.49 -5.98
CA GLY A 34 2.35 10.37 -6.46
C GLY A 34 1.48 10.76 -7.66
N PHE A 35 0.82 11.92 -7.59
CA PHE A 35 0.05 12.43 -8.73
C PHE A 35 0.93 12.69 -9.95
N ALA A 36 2.09 13.32 -9.76
CA ALA A 36 3.02 13.60 -10.86
C ALA A 36 3.53 12.30 -11.51
N LEU A 37 3.87 11.29 -10.71
CA LEU A 37 4.29 9.98 -11.21
C LEU A 37 3.21 9.31 -12.06
N GLY A 38 1.96 9.30 -11.58
CA GLY A 38 0.82 8.74 -12.30
C GLY A 38 0.50 9.51 -13.60
N ALA A 39 0.55 10.84 -13.56
CA ALA A 39 0.34 11.67 -14.75
C ALA A 39 1.44 11.43 -15.80
N CYS A 40 2.71 11.39 -15.38
CA CYS A 40 3.84 11.14 -16.26
C CYS A 40 3.78 9.74 -16.90
N SER A 41 3.42 8.70 -16.14
CA SER A 41 3.30 7.34 -16.68
C SER A 41 2.09 7.19 -17.61
N ALA A 42 0.98 7.88 -17.35
CA ALA A 42 -0.17 7.94 -18.24
C ALA A 42 0.15 8.59 -19.59
N LEU A 43 1.02 9.61 -19.61
CA LEU A 43 1.49 10.23 -20.86
C LEU A 43 2.30 9.27 -21.74
N LEU A 44 2.92 8.24 -21.15
CA LEU A 44 3.62 7.16 -21.87
C LEU A 44 2.67 6.11 -22.47
N GLY A 45 1.35 6.28 -22.29
CA GLY A 45 0.32 5.39 -22.80
C GLY A 45 -0.11 4.32 -21.80
N LYS A 46 -1.07 3.48 -22.22
CA LYS A 46 -1.70 2.47 -21.36
C LYS A 46 -0.70 1.48 -20.76
N GLU A 47 0.26 1.03 -21.57
CA GLU A 47 1.28 0.07 -21.13
C GLU A 47 2.25 0.71 -20.12
N GLY A 48 2.64 1.97 -20.32
CA GLY A 48 3.48 2.71 -19.39
C GLY A 48 2.81 2.95 -18.03
N ALA A 49 1.52 3.33 -18.06
CA ALA A 49 0.72 3.46 -16.84
C ALA A 49 0.62 2.13 -16.07
N MET A 50 0.30 1.03 -16.78
CA MET A 50 0.17 -0.30 -16.18
C MET A 50 1.50 -0.80 -15.60
N ALA A 51 2.60 -0.64 -16.32
CA ALA A 51 3.93 -1.03 -15.84
C ALA A 51 4.33 -0.26 -14.57
N CYS A 52 4.02 1.04 -14.52
CA CYS A 52 4.23 1.86 -13.33
C CYS A 52 3.39 1.36 -12.15
N THR A 53 2.11 1.07 -12.36
CA THR A 53 1.23 0.52 -11.32
C THR A 53 1.76 -0.79 -10.76
N VAL A 54 2.11 -1.74 -11.64
CA VAL A 54 2.62 -3.06 -11.22
C VAL A 54 3.92 -2.93 -10.43
N ALA A 55 4.87 -2.11 -10.90
CA ALA A 55 6.12 -1.89 -10.19
C ALA A 55 5.92 -1.25 -8.80
N VAL A 56 4.97 -0.32 -8.68
CA VAL A 56 4.61 0.29 -7.39
C VAL A 56 3.96 -0.73 -6.46
N GLU A 57 3.01 -1.52 -6.95
CA GLU A 57 2.34 -2.55 -6.16
C GLU A 57 3.31 -3.63 -5.67
N GLU A 58 4.25 -4.06 -6.50
CA GLU A 58 5.28 -5.03 -6.12
C GLU A 58 6.15 -4.48 -4.99
N SER A 59 6.61 -3.23 -5.12
CA SER A 59 7.42 -2.57 -4.09
C SER A 59 6.66 -2.37 -2.77
N ILE A 60 5.39 -1.96 -2.83
CA ILE A 60 4.53 -1.81 -1.64
C ILE A 60 4.31 -3.17 -0.97
N SER A 61 3.99 -4.20 -1.75
CA SER A 61 3.73 -5.55 -1.25
C SER A 61 4.96 -6.13 -0.54
N GLU A 62 6.15 -5.95 -1.11
CA GLU A 62 7.41 -6.36 -0.47
C GLU A 62 7.61 -5.65 0.88
N HIS A 63 7.40 -4.33 0.92
CA HIS A 63 7.53 -3.56 2.16
C HIS A 63 6.51 -3.98 3.22
N TYR A 64 5.26 -4.21 2.84
CA TYR A 64 4.22 -4.65 3.77
C TYR A 64 4.49 -6.04 4.32
N ASN A 65 4.91 -6.98 3.47
CA ASN A 65 5.31 -8.32 3.94
C ASN A 65 6.48 -8.26 4.93
N SER A 66 7.46 -7.39 4.68
CA SER A 66 8.55 -7.18 5.63
C SER A 66 8.06 -6.59 6.96
N GLN A 67 7.15 -5.61 6.93
CA GLN A 67 6.56 -5.01 8.13
C GLN A 67 5.74 -6.02 8.93
N ILE A 68 4.90 -6.82 8.26
CA ILE A 68 4.11 -7.88 8.90
C ILE A 68 5.02 -8.90 9.57
N ARG A 69 6.12 -9.32 8.92
CA ARG A 69 7.10 -10.22 9.53
C ARG A 69 7.67 -9.63 10.82
N THR A 70 8.10 -8.36 10.80
CA THR A 70 8.60 -7.68 12.00
C THR A 70 7.54 -7.57 13.10
N LEU A 71 6.27 -7.30 12.74
CA LEU A 71 5.17 -7.25 13.71
C LEU A 71 4.86 -8.63 14.29
N MET A 72 4.91 -9.69 13.49
CA MET A 72 4.73 -11.09 13.91
C MET A 72 5.81 -11.56 14.88
N GLU A 73 7.06 -11.13 14.66
CA GLU A 73 8.17 -11.41 15.59
C GLU A 73 7.97 -10.73 16.95
N ALA A 74 7.29 -9.58 16.98
CA ALA A 74 7.03 -8.82 18.20
C ALA A 74 5.82 -9.34 18.98
N ASP A 75 4.70 -9.63 18.29
CA ASP A 75 3.45 -10.11 18.91
C ASP A 75 2.56 -10.88 17.90
N PRO A 76 2.67 -12.21 17.81
CA PRO A 76 2.00 -12.99 16.79
C PRO A 76 0.47 -13.07 16.97
N GLU A 77 -0.04 -13.06 18.21
CA GLU A 77 -1.48 -13.18 18.48
C GLU A 77 -2.24 -11.91 18.07
N ARG A 78 -1.61 -10.75 18.25
CA ARG A 78 -2.23 -9.45 17.98
C ARG A 78 -2.42 -9.14 16.50
N TYR A 79 -1.54 -9.62 15.63
CA TYR A 79 -1.51 -9.23 14.21
C TYR A 79 -1.88 -10.37 13.24
N THR A 80 -2.41 -11.48 13.74
CA THR A 80 -2.81 -12.65 12.92
C THR A 80 -3.83 -12.27 11.83
N GLU A 81 -4.67 -11.27 12.07
CA GLU A 81 -5.62 -10.74 11.09
C GLU A 81 -4.95 -10.10 9.86
N LEU A 82 -3.73 -9.58 9.98
CA LEU A 82 -2.99 -8.99 8.85
C LEU A 82 -2.59 -10.04 7.81
N LEU A 83 -2.47 -11.32 8.22
CA LEU A 83 -2.18 -12.44 7.31
C LEU A 83 -3.39 -12.81 6.44
N GLN A 84 -4.60 -12.42 6.85
CA GLN A 84 -5.84 -12.70 6.12
C GLN A 84 -6.12 -11.65 5.05
N VAL A 85 -5.52 -10.46 5.17
CA VAL A 85 -5.49 -9.44 4.12
C VAL A 85 -4.46 -9.86 3.07
N LYS A 86 -4.79 -10.92 2.32
CA LYS A 86 -3.90 -11.47 1.28
C LYS A 86 -3.65 -10.40 0.20
N PRO A 87 -2.39 -10.18 -0.22
CA PRO A 87 -2.13 -9.54 -1.49
C PRO A 87 -2.58 -10.53 -2.57
N THR A 88 -3.75 -10.30 -3.17
CA THR A 88 -4.16 -11.09 -4.32
C THR A 88 -3.24 -10.74 -5.48
N SER A 89 -2.45 -11.72 -5.91
CA SER A 89 -1.74 -11.82 -7.18
C SER A 89 -2.72 -11.78 -8.37
N GLY A 90 -3.50 -10.71 -8.48
CA GLY A 90 -4.60 -10.54 -9.42
C GLY A 90 -4.24 -9.61 -10.56
N PHE A 91 -3.09 -9.85 -11.20
CA PHE A 91 -2.69 -9.19 -12.45
C PHE A 91 -2.15 -10.16 -13.51
N TYR A 92 -2.53 -11.45 -13.43
CA TYR A 92 -2.45 -12.38 -14.54
C TYR A 92 -3.85 -12.76 -15.02
#